data_AF-A0A530YD83-F1
#
_entry.id   AF-A0A530YD83-F1
#
_cell.length_a   1.000
_cell.length_b   1.000
_cell.length_c   1.000
_cell.angle_alpha   90.00
_cell.angle_beta   90.00
_cell.angle_gamma   90.00
#
_symmetry.space_group_name_H-M   'P 1'
#
loop_
_entity.id
_entity.type
_entity.pdbx_description
1 polymer ?
#
loop_
_entity_poly.entity_id
_entity_poly.type
_entity_poly.pdbx_seq_one_letter_code
_entity_poly.pdbx_strand_id
1 'polypeptide(L)'
;MIRRDFLWSGAAVALLAGTAAALRIGRPQDAHAAETFEVTKTEAEWRAILSDAAFNVLRKEGTEYPGTSPLLNEHRKGIFACAGCDLPLYS
;
A
#
# COMPACT_ATOMS: atom_id res chain seq x y z
N MET A 1 39.39 -42.42 0.22
CA MET A 1 37.97 -42.15 -0.08
C MET A 1 37.44 -41.02 0.81
N ILE A 2 37.95 -39.78 0.67
CA ILE A 2 37.63 -38.69 1.63
C ILE A 2 37.46 -37.31 0.94
N ARG A 3 38.27 -37.01 -0.09
CA ARG A 3 38.24 -35.69 -0.75
C ARG A 3 37.01 -35.44 -1.62
N ARG A 4 36.52 -36.46 -2.31
CA ARG A 4 35.38 -36.32 -3.23
C ARG A 4 34.08 -36.15 -2.42
N ASP A 5 33.90 -36.95 -1.39
CA ASP A 5 32.73 -36.89 -0.51
C ASP A 5 32.65 -35.54 0.22
N PHE A 6 33.79 -35.00 0.69
CA PHE A 6 33.85 -33.66 1.28
C PHE A 6 33.43 -32.54 0.31
N LEU A 7 33.86 -32.61 -0.95
CA LEU A 7 33.48 -31.63 -1.99
C LEU A 7 32.01 -31.73 -2.38
N TRP A 8 31.46 -32.95 -2.50
CA TRP A 8 30.04 -33.16 -2.81
C TRP A 8 29.14 -32.73 -1.66
N SER A 9 29.51 -33.00 -0.41
CA SER A 9 28.77 -32.52 0.77
C SER A 9 28.79 -31.00 0.89
N GLY A 10 29.93 -30.35 0.63
CA GLY A 10 30.02 -28.88 0.64
C GLY A 10 29.16 -28.21 -0.44
N ALA A 11 29.14 -28.77 -1.66
CA ALA A 11 28.29 -28.27 -2.75
C ALA A 11 26.79 -28.43 -2.44
N ALA A 12 26.38 -29.54 -1.84
CA ALA A 12 24.99 -29.77 -1.45
C ALA A 12 24.51 -28.78 -0.38
N VAL A 13 25.35 -28.48 0.62
CA VAL A 13 25.03 -27.49 1.66
C VAL A 13 24.91 -26.07 1.08
N ALA A 14 25.80 -25.69 0.15
CA ALA A 14 25.75 -24.38 -0.49
C ALA A 14 24.48 -24.20 -1.36
N LEU A 15 24.06 -25.24 -2.10
CA LEU A 15 22.83 -25.23 -2.89
C LEU A 15 21.57 -25.13 -2.01
N LEU A 16 21.52 -25.83 -0.89
CA LEU A 16 20.40 -25.77 0.05
C LEU A 16 20.31 -24.41 0.77
N ALA A 17 21.46 -23.83 1.16
CA ALA A 17 21.48 -22.51 1.78
C ALA A 17 21.10 -21.39 0.78
N GLY A 18 21.58 -21.48 -0.47
CA GLY A 18 21.25 -20.52 -1.53
C GLY A 18 19.76 -20.52 -1.90
N THR A 19 19.14 -21.70 -2.00
CA THR A 19 17.70 -21.83 -2.29
C THR A 19 16.83 -21.33 -1.15
N ALA A 20 17.17 -21.62 0.11
CA ALA A 20 16.46 -21.09 1.27
C ALA A 20 16.56 -19.55 1.39
N ALA A 21 17.70 -18.96 1.04
CA ALA A 21 17.87 -17.51 1.00
C ALA A 21 17.05 -16.85 -0.12
N ALA A 22 17.05 -17.44 -1.33
CA ALA A 22 16.25 -16.97 -2.45
C ALA A 22 14.74 -16.98 -2.15
N LEU A 23 14.26 -18.00 -1.43
CA LEU A 23 12.88 -18.10 -0.97
C LEU A 23 12.48 -17.06 0.08
N ARG A 24 13.43 -16.46 0.81
CA ARG A 24 13.12 -15.41 1.80
C ARG A 24 13.09 -14.01 1.20
N ILE A 25 13.95 -13.73 0.22
CA ILE A 25 14.04 -12.41 -0.43
C ILE A 25 12.81 -12.15 -1.32
N GLY A 26 12.23 -13.19 -1.92
CA GLY A 26 11.08 -13.07 -2.81
C GLY A 26 9.70 -13.15 -2.13
N ARG A 27 9.62 -13.28 -0.79
CA ARG A 27 8.31 -13.32 -0.12
C ARG A 27 7.75 -11.91 -0.03
N PRO A 28 6.58 -11.63 -0.63
CA PRO A 28 5.90 -10.37 -0.38
C PRO A 28 5.60 -10.32 1.13
N GLN A 29 6.01 -9.22 1.76
CA GLN A 29 5.59 -8.96 3.13
C GLN A 29 4.18 -8.43 3.06
N ASP A 30 3.26 -9.07 3.78
CA ASP A 30 1.91 -8.55 3.93
C ASP A 30 2.00 -7.20 4.67
N ALA A 31 1.56 -6.14 4.00
CA ALA A 31 1.51 -4.82 4.59
C ALA A 31 0.38 -4.81 5.63
N HIS A 32 0.75 -4.93 6.91
CA HIS A 32 -0.19 -4.75 7.99
C HIS A 32 -0.50 -3.26 8.16
N ALA A 33 -1.68 -2.84 7.72
CA ALA A 33 -2.21 -1.52 8.03
C ALA A 33 -2.40 -1.39 9.55
N ALA A 34 -2.21 -0.18 10.10
CA ALA A 34 -2.52 0.10 11.50
C ALA A 34 -3.99 -0.26 11.77
N GLU A 35 -4.26 -1.00 12.86
CA GLU A 35 -5.61 -1.49 13.17
C GLU A 35 -6.61 -0.35 13.43
N THR A 36 -6.13 0.83 13.84
CA THR A 36 -6.96 2.01 14.12
C THR A 36 -6.22 3.31 13.80
N PHE A 37 -6.95 4.27 13.23
CA PHE A 37 -6.49 5.62 12.94
C PHE A 37 -7.27 6.63 13.80
N GLU A 38 -6.68 7.81 14.05
CA GLU A 38 -7.33 8.91 14.79
C GLU A 38 -8.74 9.23 14.25
N VAL A 39 -8.89 9.24 12.92
CA VAL A 39 -10.18 9.37 12.26
C VAL A 39 -10.63 8.02 11.71
N THR A 40 -11.41 7.30 12.51
CA THR A 40 -12.07 6.05 12.12
C THR A 40 -13.58 6.25 12.15
N LYS A 41 -14.27 5.86 11.06
CA LYS A 41 -15.73 5.88 10.96
C LYS A 41 -16.22 4.62 10.25
N THR A 42 -17.47 4.26 10.51
CA THR A 42 -18.18 3.19 9.82
C THR A 42 -18.45 3.54 8.36
N GLU A 43 -18.75 2.53 7.54
CA GLU A 43 -19.12 2.76 6.14
C GLU A 43 -20.36 3.67 6.02
N ALA A 44 -21.36 3.49 6.89
CA ALA A 44 -22.58 4.29 6.89
C ALA A 44 -22.30 5.76 7.20
N GLU A 45 -21.44 6.04 8.18
CA GLU A 45 -21.03 7.41 8.50
C GLU A 45 -20.25 8.05 7.35
N TRP A 46 -19.37 7.29 6.67
CA TRP A 46 -18.68 7.81 5.48
C TRP A 46 -19.64 8.15 4.35
N ARG A 47 -20.60 7.26 4.06
CA ARG A 47 -21.64 7.51 3.04
C ARG A 47 -22.55 8.68 3.39
N ALA A 48 -22.70 9.01 4.68
CA ALA A 48 -23.50 10.15 5.11
C ALA A 48 -22.81 11.50 4.86
N ILE A 49 -21.47 11.55 4.81
CA ILE A 49 -20.72 12.80 4.64
C ILE A 49 -20.05 12.94 3.27
N LEU A 50 -19.77 11.84 2.57
CA LEU A 50 -19.16 11.84 1.25
C LEU A 50 -20.22 11.72 0.16
N SER A 51 -19.98 12.36 -0.99
CA SER A 51 -20.70 12.00 -2.21
C SER A 51 -20.32 10.59 -2.66
N ASP A 52 -21.18 9.94 -3.46
CA ASP A 52 -20.92 8.59 -3.98
C ASP A 52 -19.58 8.50 -4.73
N ALA A 53 -19.24 9.52 -5.52
CA ALA A 53 -17.98 9.60 -6.24
C ALA A 53 -16.78 9.70 -5.29
N ALA A 54 -16.84 10.57 -4.28
CA ALA A 54 -15.78 10.71 -3.28
C ALA A 54 -15.62 9.45 -2.42
N PHE A 55 -16.73 8.80 -2.06
CA PHE A 55 -16.70 7.53 -1.34
C PHE A 55 -16.02 6.44 -2.17
N ASN A 56 -16.36 6.33 -3.46
CA ASN A 56 -15.73 5.36 -4.35
C ASN A 56 -14.21 5.57 -4.44
N VAL A 57 -13.77 6.82 -4.62
CA VAL A 57 -12.33 7.14 -4.70
C VAL A 57 -11.62 6.90 -3.37
N LEU A 58 -12.11 7.48 -2.27
CA LEU A 58 -11.40 7.48 -0.99
C LEU A 58 -11.51 6.17 -0.19
N ARG A 59 -12.57 5.38 -0.41
CA ARG A 59 -12.87 4.20 0.42
C ARG A 59 -12.96 2.89 -0.35
N LYS A 60 -13.09 2.94 -1.68
CA LYS A 60 -13.10 1.76 -2.56
C LYS A 60 -11.95 1.79 -3.57
N GLU A 61 -10.93 2.61 -3.32
CA GLU A 61 -9.72 2.72 -4.15
C GLU A 61 -10.03 3.07 -5.62
N GLY A 62 -11.16 3.73 -5.86
CA GLY A 62 -11.56 4.19 -7.17
C GLY A 62 -10.65 5.31 -7.67
N THR A 63 -10.66 5.52 -8.98
CA THR A 63 -10.01 6.67 -9.64
C THR A 63 -11.05 7.43 -10.43
N GLU A 64 -11.05 8.76 -10.34
CA GLU A 64 -11.95 9.59 -11.16
C GLU A 64 -11.59 9.51 -12.65
N TYR A 65 -12.56 9.83 -13.51
CA TYR A 65 -12.30 9.85 -14.96
C TYR A 65 -11.36 11.03 -15.30
N PRO A 66 -10.44 10.88 -16.29
CA PRO A 66 -9.55 11.97 -16.66
C PRO A 66 -10.32 13.23 -17.06
N GLY A 67 -9.90 14.37 -16.53
CA GLY A 67 -10.49 15.66 -16.88
C GLY A 67 -11.73 16.07 -16.07
N THR A 68 -12.22 15.25 -15.14
CA THR A 68 -13.50 15.53 -14.44
C THR A 68 -13.35 16.26 -13.11
N SER A 69 -12.15 16.34 -12.55
CA SER A 69 -11.95 16.92 -11.22
C SER A 69 -12.33 18.40 -11.18
N PRO A 70 -13.13 18.87 -10.22
CA PRO A 70 -13.38 20.30 -10.04
C PRO A 70 -12.11 21.06 -9.62
N LEU A 71 -11.11 20.34 -9.10
CA LEU A 71 -9.83 20.89 -8.68
C LEU A 71 -8.74 20.82 -9.77
N LEU A 72 -9.06 20.29 -10.96
CA LEU A 72 -8.08 20.07 -12.03
C LEU A 72 -7.35 21.35 -12.46
N ASN A 73 -8.06 22.48 -12.49
CA ASN A 73 -7.55 23.79 -12.91
C ASN A 73 -7.65 24.83 -11.78
N GLU A 74 -7.59 24.39 -10.52
CA GLU A 74 -7.64 25.27 -9.36
C GLU A 74 -6.28 25.95 -9.12
N HIS A 75 -6.28 27.28 -9.06
CA HIS A 75 -5.06 28.10 -8.91
C HIS A 75 -5.19 29.19 -7.85
N ARG A 76 -6.34 29.30 -7.16
CA ARG A 76 -6.49 30.25 -6.06
C ARG A 76 -5.53 29.89 -4.94
N LYS A 77 -5.09 30.91 -4.20
CA LYS A 77 -4.32 30.69 -2.96
C LYS A 77 -5.24 30.05 -1.91
N GLY A 78 -4.79 28.99 -1.27
CA GLY A 78 -5.58 28.26 -0.28
C GLY A 78 -4.87 27.01 0.22
N ILE A 79 -5.61 26.14 0.89
CA ILE A 79 -5.13 24.83 1.34
C ILE A 79 -6.07 23.77 0.77
N PHE A 80 -5.51 22.73 0.17
CA PHE A 80 -6.25 21.53 -0.19
C PHE A 80 -6.35 20.63 1.03
N ALA A 81 -7.56 20.47 1.56
CA ALA A 81 -7.85 19.58 2.67
C ALA A 81 -8.36 18.21 2.17
N CYS A 82 -8.10 17.16 2.96
CA CYS A 82 -8.64 15.83 2.70
C CYS A 82 -10.17 15.86 2.79
N ALA A 83 -10.87 15.52 1.72
CA ALA A 83 -12.34 15.50 1.70
C ALA A 83 -12.98 14.48 2.68
N GLY A 84 -12.19 13.57 3.26
CA GLY A 84 -12.66 12.65 4.30
C GLY A 84 -12.50 13.17 5.72
N CYS A 85 -11.33 13.68 6.08
CA CYS A 85 -11.00 14.03 7.47
C CYS A 85 -10.68 15.51 7.70
N ASP A 86 -10.82 16.36 6.67
CA ASP A 86 -10.56 17.80 6.69
C ASP A 86 -9.14 18.22 7.13
N LEU A 87 -8.21 17.27 7.20
CA LEU A 87 -6.80 17.56 7.47
C LEU A 87 -6.12 18.22 6.26
N PRO A 88 -5.22 19.20 6.48
CA PRO A 88 -4.51 19.88 5.39
C PRO A 88 -3.52 18.93 4.70
N LEU A 89 -3.48 18.96 3.36
CA LEU A 89 -2.60 18.14 2.54
C LEU A 89 -1.59 18.96 1.73
N TYR A 90 -2.06 20.02 1.05
CA TYR A 90 -1.25 20.86 0.15
C TYR A 90 -1.61 22.35 0.31
N SER A 91 -0.69 23.26 0.00
CA SER A 91 -0.84 24.74 0.09
C SER A 91 -0.24 25.45 -1.11
#